data_AF-A0A969TIG4-F1
#
_entry.id   AF-A0A969TIG4-F1
#
_cell.length_a   1.000
_cell.length_b   1.000
_cell.length_c   1.000
_cell.angle_alpha   90.00
_cell.angle_beta   90.00
_cell.angle_gamma   90.00
#
_symmetry.space_group_name_H-M   'P 1'
#
loop_
_entity.id
_entity.type
_entity.pdbx_description
1 polymer ?
#
loop_
_entity_poly.entity_id
_entity_poly.type
_entity_poly.pdbx_seq_one_letter_code
_entity_poly.pdbx_strand_id
1 'polypeptide(L)'
;MTLEIWINQQPAATTATIKEWQTLECQCVPPAGYQLSLTLHGVGVQIELRPFLAPGDPTWYWRWNPHNMVGWFQLTLRASAAEQPVLQRVIKLEVHPDHIDPERYHQLIDDLQRCAWGLITTLSGPASRSRSAPDDQPQPSLAHWFALLQRNTETLEQALQRIARRPHSQPRPVTQRIAIEHARDLSRLHHDLGRTPIVPHPASAAGALPASVTARVPLETNATRANAMVRQTLDAYWQRARFLAAQAIREAERSSGRHALSAQMIAQQSQTMTARLAQLRELPFLPPSVQPFHATQPDQIIQHDHDYQLIYRCWHELRHTPWIDMTSQLAGPALHQLPRLYEMWCLFQVVQALLELPDSKVVQQQTMVSSDGSYLRHHEPFLQMQWHGLQLRLRYQPRYQPDADPPLASLVALDCHTHIPDIALEITAPASDTPLVLIADAKYRLDRSGGLPRDALADAYTYLGSIGTAQGQRAVIGVALLYPGDAAAEHYASGIALLPLWPGHTADLSTWLHTNISTTWPEASTPSP
;
A
#
# COMPACT_ATOMS: atom_id res chain seq x y z
N MET A 1 -26.56 30.70 4.15
CA MET A 1 -25.65 30.78 5.32
C MET A 1 -24.34 30.10 4.96
N THR A 2 -23.21 30.75 5.21
CA THR A 2 -21.87 30.18 5.02
C THR A 2 -21.29 29.81 6.38
N LEU A 3 -20.79 28.58 6.53
CA LEU A 3 -20.06 28.17 7.73
C LEU A 3 -18.71 28.87 7.76
N GLU A 4 -18.48 29.72 8.75
CA GLU A 4 -17.19 30.36 8.96
C GLU A 4 -16.34 29.51 9.91
N ILE A 5 -15.22 29.02 9.39
CA ILE A 5 -14.22 28.27 10.16
C ILE A 5 -12.93 29.06 10.16
N TRP A 6 -12.29 29.09 11.31
CA TRP A 6 -11.00 29.74 11.52
C TRP A 6 -9.97 28.65 11.80
N ILE A 7 -8.79 28.81 11.21
CA ILE A 7 -7.64 27.94 11.38
C ILE A 7 -6.51 28.78 11.98
N ASN A 8 -5.94 28.35 13.10
CA ASN A 8 -4.85 29.04 13.80
C ASN A 8 -5.13 30.54 14.00
N GLN A 9 -6.34 30.86 14.48
CA GLN A 9 -6.82 32.23 14.73
C GLN A 9 -6.99 33.13 13.49
N GLN A 10 -6.98 32.55 12.28
CA GLN A 10 -7.26 33.28 11.04
C GLN A 10 -8.48 32.68 10.32
N PRO A 11 -9.31 33.48 9.64
CA PRO A 11 -10.37 32.96 8.80
C PRO A 11 -9.80 32.00 7.75
N ALA A 12 -10.32 30.78 7.67
CA ALA A 12 -9.74 29.77 6.80
C ALA A 12 -9.90 30.14 5.33
N ALA A 13 -8.80 30.26 4.59
CA ALA A 13 -8.84 30.30 3.13
C ALA A 13 -9.26 28.92 2.55
N THR A 14 -9.44 28.84 1.23
CA THR A 14 -9.70 27.57 0.54
C THR A 14 -8.54 26.57 0.71
N THR A 15 -7.34 27.08 0.94
CA THR A 15 -6.13 26.32 1.21
C THR A 15 -5.46 26.84 2.48
N ALA A 16 -4.97 25.93 3.32
CA ALA A 16 -4.17 26.23 4.51
C ALA A 16 -2.90 25.36 4.51
N THR A 17 -1.86 25.85 5.17
CA THR A 17 -0.56 25.17 5.23
C THR A 17 -0.07 25.11 6.67
N ILE A 18 0.42 23.96 7.09
CA ILE A 18 1.08 23.75 8.40
C ILE A 18 2.35 22.90 8.21
N LYS A 19 3.18 22.81 9.24
CA LYS A 19 4.32 21.89 9.27
C LYS A 19 4.03 20.59 10.03
N GLU A 20 4.86 19.58 9.79
CA GLU A 20 5.04 18.40 10.63
C GLU A 20 5.12 18.83 12.10
N TRP A 21 4.49 18.09 13.01
CA TRP A 21 4.40 18.40 14.45
C TRP A 21 3.71 19.72 14.86
N GLN A 22 3.37 20.61 13.93
CA GLN A 22 2.64 21.83 14.24
C GLN A 22 1.17 21.51 14.52
N THR A 23 0.67 21.94 15.69
CA THR A 23 -0.74 21.74 16.03
C THR A 23 -1.61 22.69 15.20
N LEU A 24 -2.55 22.11 14.45
CA LEU A 24 -3.66 22.80 13.80
C LEU A 24 -4.78 23.02 14.81
N GLU A 25 -5.19 24.26 15.00
CA GLU A 25 -6.35 24.62 15.82
C GLU A 25 -7.46 25.14 14.91
N CYS A 26 -8.61 24.48 14.92
CA CYS A 26 -9.80 24.88 14.16
C CYS A 26 -10.86 25.36 15.13
N GLN A 27 -11.55 26.45 14.79
CA GLN A 27 -12.69 26.94 15.57
C GLN A 27 -13.84 27.34 14.64
N CYS A 28 -15.08 27.07 15.07
CA CYS A 28 -16.29 27.43 14.33
C CYS A 28 -17.44 27.68 15.30
N VAL A 29 -18.21 28.75 15.07
CA VAL A 29 -19.45 29.00 15.79
C VAL A 29 -20.60 28.32 15.02
N PRO A 30 -21.31 27.35 15.61
CA PRO A 30 -22.43 26.70 14.94
C PRO A 30 -23.58 27.68 14.73
N PRO A 31 -24.28 27.64 13.58
CA PRO A 31 -25.59 28.26 13.49
C PRO A 31 -26.55 27.66 14.53
N ALA A 32 -27.52 28.44 15.01
CA ALA A 32 -28.43 28.00 16.06
C ALA A 32 -29.14 26.68 15.68
N GLY A 33 -29.08 25.68 16.56
CA GLY A 33 -29.70 24.37 16.37
C GLY A 33 -28.88 23.38 15.52
N TYR A 34 -27.71 23.75 15.02
CA TYR A 34 -26.82 22.86 14.28
C TYR A 34 -25.82 22.13 15.18
N GLN A 35 -25.54 20.88 14.85
CA GLN A 35 -24.39 20.11 15.31
C GLN A 35 -23.28 20.18 14.26
N LEU A 36 -22.02 20.29 14.71
CA LEU A 36 -20.86 20.33 13.84
C LEU A 36 -20.09 19.00 13.90
N SER A 37 -19.59 18.56 12.75
CA SER A 37 -18.58 17.51 12.65
C SER A 37 -17.45 17.98 11.74
N LEU A 38 -16.22 17.63 12.12
CA LEU A 38 -15.02 17.99 11.37
C LEU A 38 -14.26 16.71 11.02
N THR A 39 -14.15 16.41 9.74
CA THR A 39 -13.45 15.23 9.25
C THR A 39 -12.23 15.63 8.43
N LEU A 40 -11.12 14.94 8.65
CA LEU A 40 -9.91 15.03 7.86
C LEU A 40 -9.84 13.82 6.92
N HIS A 41 -9.69 14.07 5.62
CA HIS A 41 -9.53 13.04 4.60
C HIS A 41 -8.17 13.18 3.91
N GLY A 42 -7.36 12.12 3.95
CA GLY A 42 -6.10 11.98 3.19
C GLY A 42 -6.10 10.68 2.41
N VAL A 43 -5.02 10.38 1.69
CA VAL A 43 -4.90 9.10 0.97
C VAL A 43 -4.78 7.96 1.98
N GLY A 44 -5.82 7.12 2.09
CA GLY A 44 -5.86 6.01 3.06
C GLY A 44 -6.10 6.44 4.51
N VAL A 45 -6.42 7.72 4.75
CA VAL A 45 -6.63 8.26 6.10
C VAL A 45 -7.98 8.98 6.16
N GLN A 46 -8.81 8.60 7.14
CA GLN A 46 -10.03 9.32 7.48
C GLN A 46 -10.11 9.45 8.99
N ILE A 47 -10.06 10.68 9.50
CA ILE A 47 -10.06 10.97 10.94
C ILE A 47 -11.24 11.89 11.23
N GLU A 48 -12.12 11.46 12.12
CA GLU A 48 -13.13 12.34 12.71
C GLU A 48 -12.53 13.04 13.93
N LEU A 49 -12.42 14.37 13.86
CA LEU A 49 -11.85 15.17 14.93
C LEU A 49 -12.92 15.39 16.01
N ARG A 50 -12.58 15.04 17.24
CA ARG A 50 -13.46 15.26 18.39
C ARG A 50 -13.42 16.74 18.80
N PRO A 51 -14.56 17.42 18.86
CA PRO A 51 -14.60 18.78 19.37
C PRO A 51 -14.40 18.78 20.88
N PHE A 52 -13.88 19.90 21.40
CA PHE A 52 -14.00 20.25 22.81
C PHE A 52 -14.58 21.67 22.92
N LEU A 53 -15.29 21.92 24.01
CA LEU A 53 -15.95 23.19 24.29
C LEU A 53 -15.36 23.79 25.56
N ALA A 54 -15.09 25.09 25.54
CA ALA A 54 -14.82 25.82 26.77
C ALA A 54 -16.15 26.13 27.47
N PRO A 55 -16.25 26.01 28.81
CA PRO A 55 -17.47 26.37 29.53
C PRO A 55 -17.90 27.81 29.24
N GLY A 56 -19.14 27.99 28.78
CA GLY A 56 -19.70 29.31 28.45
C GLY A 56 -19.34 29.87 27.08
N ASP A 57 -18.54 29.16 26.28
CA ASP A 57 -18.20 29.55 24.91
C ASP A 57 -19.07 28.77 23.90
N PRO A 58 -19.85 29.46 23.03
CA PRO A 58 -20.61 28.80 21.98
C PRO A 58 -19.72 28.23 20.84
N THR A 59 -18.43 28.55 20.84
CA THR A 59 -17.47 28.15 19.80
C THR A 59 -17.02 26.71 19.97
N TRP A 60 -17.03 25.96 18.88
CA TRP A 60 -16.50 24.60 18.82
C TRP A 60 -15.04 24.63 18.44
N TYR A 61 -14.21 23.92 19.21
CA TYR A 61 -12.78 23.85 18.99
C TYR A 61 -12.36 22.43 18.62
N TRP A 62 -11.44 22.32 17.67
CA TRP A 62 -10.76 21.08 17.33
C TRP A 62 -9.26 21.32 17.33
N ARG A 63 -8.50 20.29 17.72
CA ARG A 63 -7.05 20.29 17.65
C ARG A 63 -6.61 19.04 16.92
N TRP A 64 -5.66 19.20 16.01
CA TRP A 64 -5.04 18.10 15.30
C TRP A 64 -3.54 18.34 15.21
N ASN A 65 -2.74 17.35 15.56
CA ASN A 65 -1.31 17.36 15.31
C ASN A 65 -1.03 16.31 14.24
N PRO A 66 -0.45 16.68 13.07
CA PRO A 66 -0.13 15.71 12.04
C PRO A 66 0.95 14.72 12.48
N HIS A 67 1.72 15.02 13.54
CA HIS A 67 2.93 14.29 13.91
C HIS A 67 3.78 14.11 12.65
N ASN A 68 4.12 12.86 12.28
CA ASN A 68 4.91 12.52 11.11
C ASN A 68 4.14 12.54 9.77
N MET A 69 2.90 13.04 9.76
CA MET A 69 2.06 13.06 8.56
C MET A 69 2.40 14.27 7.68
N VAL A 70 2.65 14.05 6.38
CA VAL A 70 2.97 15.10 5.40
C VAL A 70 2.09 14.99 4.15
N GLY A 71 2.02 16.04 3.33
CA GLY A 71 1.28 16.08 2.07
C GLY A 71 -0.12 16.70 2.19
N TRP A 72 -0.99 16.39 1.21
CA TRP A 72 -2.30 17.01 1.08
C TRP A 72 -3.42 16.26 1.82
N PHE A 73 -4.21 17.02 2.57
CA PHE A 73 -5.41 16.60 3.28
C PHE A 73 -6.60 17.47 2.89
N GLN A 74 -7.80 16.93 3.06
CA GLN A 74 -9.06 17.64 2.89
C GLN A 74 -9.77 17.70 4.23
N LEU A 75 -9.87 18.90 4.80
CA LEU A 75 -10.64 19.17 5.99
C LEU A 75 -12.08 19.50 5.59
N THR A 76 -13.04 18.71 6.06
CA THR A 76 -14.46 18.85 5.74
C THR A 76 -15.23 19.16 7.01
N LEU A 77 -15.72 20.40 7.13
CA LEU A 77 -16.64 20.82 8.18
C LEU A 77 -18.07 20.58 7.68
N ARG A 78 -18.86 19.85 8.45
CA ARG A 78 -20.29 19.64 8.20
C ARG A 78 -21.09 20.18 9.37
N ALA A 79 -22.17 20.88 9.05
CA ALA A 79 -23.18 21.28 10.01
C ALA A 79 -24.51 20.64 9.64
N SER A 80 -25.13 19.93 10.58
CA SER A 80 -26.44 19.30 10.42
C SER A 80 -27.40 19.71 11.53
N ALA A 81 -28.67 19.96 11.18
CA ALA A 81 -29.76 20.19 12.11
C ALA A 81 -31.00 19.38 11.67
N ALA A 82 -31.91 19.10 12.60
CA ALA A 82 -33.17 18.42 12.27
C ALA A 82 -33.97 19.26 11.26
N GLU A 83 -34.41 18.62 10.17
CA GLU A 83 -35.26 19.22 9.12
C GLU A 83 -34.62 20.39 8.33
N GLN A 84 -33.31 20.61 8.46
CA GLN A 84 -32.57 21.64 7.73
C GLN A 84 -31.51 21.06 6.79
N PRO A 85 -31.13 21.75 5.70
CA PRO A 85 -30.10 21.29 4.79
C PRO A 85 -28.74 21.22 5.49
N VAL A 86 -27.97 20.18 5.17
CA VAL A 86 -26.58 20.03 5.63
C VAL A 86 -25.73 21.10 4.97
N LEU A 87 -25.07 21.93 5.79
CA LEU A 87 -24.09 22.88 5.34
C LEU A 87 -22.72 22.19 5.35
N GLN A 88 -21.93 22.36 4.28
CA GLN A 88 -20.60 21.77 4.18
C GLN A 88 -19.59 22.81 3.71
N ARG A 89 -18.42 22.83 4.34
CA ARG A 89 -17.25 23.60 3.91
C ARG A 89 -16.05 22.65 3.78
N VAL A 90 -15.33 22.80 2.68
CA VAL A 90 -14.16 21.96 2.36
C VAL A 90 -12.93 22.86 2.25
N ILE A 91 -11.86 22.49 2.93
CA ILE A 91 -10.57 23.21 2.94
C ILE A 91 -9.47 22.22 2.56
N LYS A 92 -8.58 22.63 1.67
CA LYS A 92 -7.36 21.87 1.35
C LYS A 92 -6.30 22.24 2.37
N LEU A 93 -5.68 21.24 2.99
CA LEU A 93 -4.63 21.43 3.99
C LEU A 93 -3.37 20.76 3.47
N GLU A 94 -2.29 21.52 3.34
CA GLU A 94 -0.96 21.02 3.03
C GLU A 94 -0.12 20.93 4.30
N VAL A 95 0.44 19.76 4.57
CA VAL A 95 1.38 19.57 5.68
C VAL A 95 2.78 19.39 5.11
N HIS A 96 3.67 20.34 5.37
CA HIS A 96 5.07 20.24 4.94
C HIS A 96 5.91 19.45 5.94
N PRO A 97 6.90 18.69 5.46
CA PRO A 97 7.96 18.17 6.32
C PRO A 97 8.68 19.30 7.06
N ASP A 98 9.09 19.06 8.31
CA ASP A 98 9.90 20.03 9.07
C ASP A 98 11.40 19.76 8.96
N HIS A 99 11.80 18.48 8.91
CA HIS A 99 13.21 18.07 8.93
C HIS A 99 13.83 17.89 7.54
N ILE A 100 13.01 17.77 6.50
CA ILE A 100 13.44 17.67 5.10
C ILE A 100 12.80 18.83 4.35
N ASP A 101 13.55 19.48 3.46
CA ASP A 101 12.95 20.50 2.60
C ASP A 101 11.92 19.88 1.63
N PRO A 102 10.91 20.65 1.17
CA PRO A 102 9.90 20.11 0.27
C PRO A 102 10.47 19.51 -1.02
N GLU A 103 11.59 20.00 -1.53
CA GLU A 103 12.19 19.51 -2.78
C GLU A 103 12.75 18.10 -2.59
N ARG A 104 13.52 17.87 -1.53
CA ARG A 104 14.06 16.56 -1.14
C ARG A 104 12.96 15.55 -0.86
N TYR A 105 11.84 15.97 -0.26
CA TYR A 105 10.67 15.09 -0.10
C TYR A 105 10.12 14.61 -1.45
N HIS A 106 10.00 15.50 -2.42
CA HIS A 106 9.55 15.11 -3.76
C HIS A 106 10.58 14.23 -4.48
N GLN A 107 11.88 14.53 -4.35
CA GLN A 107 12.95 13.69 -4.87
C GLN A 107 12.90 12.28 -4.28
N LEU A 108 12.65 12.14 -2.99
CA LEU A 108 12.49 10.86 -2.31
C LEU A 108 11.32 10.06 -2.89
N ILE A 109 10.16 10.70 -3.11
CA ILE A 109 9.00 10.03 -3.72
C ILE A 109 9.32 9.58 -5.14
N ASP A 110 9.91 10.47 -5.93
CA ASP A 110 10.20 10.22 -7.34
C ASP A 110 11.24 9.10 -7.49
N ASP A 111 12.27 9.09 -6.64
CA ASP A 111 13.29 8.05 -6.62
C ASP A 111 12.76 6.73 -6.05
N LEU A 112 11.93 6.76 -5.01
CA LEU A 112 11.25 5.57 -4.51
C LEU A 112 10.41 4.90 -5.60
N GLN A 113 9.65 5.68 -6.36
CA GLN A 113 8.93 5.17 -7.52
C GLN A 113 9.90 4.54 -8.51
N ARG A 114 10.95 5.27 -8.89
CA ARG A 114 11.99 4.82 -9.82
C ARG A 114 12.65 3.50 -9.41
N CYS A 115 13.11 3.39 -8.17
CA CYS A 115 13.79 2.22 -7.65
C CYS A 115 12.85 1.02 -7.61
N ALA A 116 11.64 1.24 -7.11
CA ALA A 116 10.65 0.19 -7.00
C ALA A 116 10.26 -0.38 -8.38
N TRP A 117 10.23 0.46 -9.41
CA TRP A 117 10.10 0.03 -10.80
C TRP A 117 11.28 -0.81 -11.28
N GLY A 118 12.50 -0.29 -11.12
CA GLY A 118 13.73 -0.99 -11.50
C GLY A 118 13.80 -2.37 -10.85
N LEU A 119 13.45 -2.46 -9.56
CA LEU A 119 13.38 -3.70 -8.84
C LEU A 119 12.40 -4.68 -9.50
N ILE A 120 11.14 -4.32 -9.74
CA ILE A 120 10.21 -5.30 -10.31
C ILE A 120 10.64 -5.74 -11.72
N THR A 121 11.24 -4.85 -12.53
CA THR A 121 11.78 -5.24 -13.84
C THR A 121 12.95 -6.21 -13.74
N THR A 122 13.92 -5.96 -12.84
CA THR A 122 15.10 -6.82 -12.63
C THR A 122 14.70 -8.17 -12.05
N LEU A 123 13.73 -8.15 -11.14
CA LEU A 123 13.27 -9.28 -10.34
C LEU A 123 12.28 -10.21 -11.09
N SER A 124 11.57 -9.75 -12.12
CA SER A 124 10.57 -10.56 -12.85
C SER A 124 11.15 -11.66 -13.76
N GLY A 125 12.47 -11.86 -13.80
CA GLY A 125 13.12 -13.05 -14.36
C GLY A 125 13.13 -13.17 -15.92
N PRO A 126 13.81 -14.20 -16.44
CA PRO A 126 14.25 -14.28 -17.85
C PRO A 126 13.16 -14.50 -18.90
N ALA A 127 11.92 -14.85 -18.50
CA ALA A 127 10.78 -14.88 -19.43
C ALA A 127 10.44 -13.48 -19.99
N SER A 128 10.76 -12.43 -19.22
CA SER A 128 10.70 -11.03 -19.68
C SER A 128 12.00 -10.55 -20.35
N ARG A 129 13.13 -11.24 -20.15
CA ARG A 129 14.42 -10.96 -20.82
C ARG A 129 14.51 -11.50 -22.26
N SER A 130 13.51 -12.22 -22.77
CA SER A 130 13.48 -12.65 -24.18
C SER A 130 13.27 -11.51 -25.19
N ARG A 131 13.20 -10.26 -24.74
CA ARG A 131 13.66 -9.13 -25.55
C ARG A 131 14.95 -8.63 -24.93
N SER A 132 16.06 -8.94 -25.58
CA SER A 132 17.32 -8.23 -25.40
C SER A 132 17.05 -6.74 -25.55
N ALA A 133 16.82 -6.08 -24.42
CA ALA A 133 16.92 -4.66 -24.29
C ALA A 133 18.40 -4.39 -24.02
N PRO A 134 19.14 -3.69 -24.90
CA PRO A 134 20.44 -3.15 -24.52
C PRO A 134 20.27 -2.26 -23.28
N ASP A 135 21.37 -2.07 -22.56
CA ASP A 135 21.60 -1.29 -21.32
C ASP A 135 21.08 0.17 -21.32
N ASP A 136 20.32 0.54 -22.34
CA ASP A 136 19.92 1.87 -22.72
C ASP A 136 18.40 1.99 -22.93
N GLN A 137 17.60 0.98 -22.51
CA GLN A 137 16.15 1.15 -22.54
C GLN A 137 15.76 2.18 -21.48
N PRO A 138 15.27 3.37 -21.89
CA PRO A 138 14.85 4.39 -20.94
C PRO A 138 13.75 3.79 -20.09
N GLN A 139 13.85 4.03 -18.79
CA GLN A 139 12.79 3.68 -17.85
C GLN A 139 11.42 4.07 -18.41
N PRO A 140 10.37 3.26 -18.20
CA PRO A 140 9.08 3.50 -18.83
C PRO A 140 8.56 4.87 -18.43
N SER A 141 8.66 5.82 -19.36
CA SER A 141 8.23 7.19 -19.17
C SER A 141 6.72 7.24 -18.96
N LEU A 142 6.19 8.36 -18.47
CA LEU A 142 4.74 8.58 -18.40
C LEU A 142 4.05 8.28 -19.74
N ALA A 143 4.72 8.55 -20.86
CA ALA A 143 4.22 8.24 -22.19
C ALA A 143 4.12 6.73 -22.47
N HIS A 144 5.08 5.93 -21.99
CA HIS A 144 5.02 4.47 -22.12
C HIS A 144 3.79 3.91 -21.38
N TRP A 145 3.61 4.34 -20.13
CA TRP A 145 2.47 3.94 -19.30
C TRP A 145 1.14 4.37 -19.88
N PHE A 146 1.11 5.60 -20.39
CA PHE A 146 -0.05 6.13 -21.08
C PHE A 146 -0.42 5.27 -22.29
N ALA A 147 0.55 4.96 -23.15
CA ALA A 147 0.32 4.15 -24.34
C ALA A 147 -0.18 2.73 -23.99
N LEU A 148 0.38 2.11 -22.96
CA LEU A 148 -0.05 0.80 -22.49
C LEU A 148 -1.50 0.82 -21.99
N LEU A 149 -1.83 1.76 -21.09
CA LEU A 149 -3.18 1.88 -20.56
C LEU A 149 -4.18 2.24 -21.66
N GLN A 150 -3.82 3.16 -22.55
CA GLN A 150 -4.68 3.60 -23.66
C GLN A 150 -5.04 2.44 -24.57
N ARG A 151 -4.04 1.68 -25.04
CA ARG A 151 -4.24 0.53 -25.93
C ARG A 151 -5.23 -0.49 -25.35
N ASN A 152 -5.10 -0.78 -24.07
CA ASN A 152 -5.90 -1.82 -23.43
C ASN A 152 -7.26 -1.31 -22.97
N THR A 153 -7.38 -0.01 -22.67
CA THR A 153 -8.66 0.57 -22.23
C THR A 153 -9.71 0.45 -23.32
N GLU A 154 -9.39 0.75 -24.58
CA GLU A 154 -10.38 0.63 -25.67
C GLU A 154 -10.90 -0.81 -25.83
N THR A 155 -9.99 -1.80 -25.73
CA THR A 155 -10.35 -3.23 -25.78
C THR A 155 -11.24 -3.61 -24.59
N LEU A 156 -10.88 -3.14 -23.39
CA LEU A 156 -11.63 -3.36 -22.16
C LEU A 156 -13.03 -2.75 -22.22
N GLU A 157 -13.16 -1.49 -22.69
CA GLU A 157 -14.44 -0.78 -22.82
C GLU A 157 -15.40 -1.55 -23.75
N GLN A 158 -14.92 -2.02 -24.90
CA GLN A 158 -15.73 -2.77 -25.85
C GLN A 158 -16.19 -4.13 -25.30
N ALA A 159 -15.29 -4.88 -24.66
CA ALA A 159 -15.65 -6.16 -24.04
C ALA A 159 -16.67 -5.97 -22.90
N LEU A 160 -16.48 -4.95 -22.06
CA LEU A 160 -17.41 -4.59 -20.99
C LEU A 160 -18.80 -4.25 -21.51
N GLN A 161 -18.89 -3.47 -22.60
CA GLN A 161 -20.18 -3.13 -23.20
C GLN A 161 -20.91 -4.35 -23.77
N ARG A 162 -20.18 -5.33 -24.32
CA ARG A 162 -20.77 -6.58 -24.81
C ARG A 162 -21.25 -7.46 -23.64
N ILE A 163 -20.45 -7.61 -22.59
CA ILE A 163 -20.84 -8.31 -21.36
C ILE A 163 -22.06 -7.64 -20.72
N ALA A 164 -22.12 -6.30 -20.67
CA ALA A 164 -23.24 -5.59 -20.08
C ALA A 164 -24.59 -5.89 -20.77
N ARG A 165 -24.58 -6.28 -22.06
CA ARG A 165 -25.80 -6.69 -22.79
C ARG A 165 -26.28 -8.09 -22.40
N ARG A 166 -25.37 -8.96 -21.94
CA ARG A 166 -25.63 -10.35 -21.55
C ARG A 166 -24.70 -10.76 -20.40
N PRO A 167 -24.88 -10.18 -19.20
CA PRO A 167 -23.99 -10.45 -18.09
C PRO A 167 -24.16 -11.89 -17.63
N HIS A 168 -23.06 -12.53 -17.26
CA HIS A 168 -23.14 -13.87 -16.69
C HIS A 168 -23.83 -13.84 -15.33
N SER A 169 -24.92 -14.59 -15.22
CA SER A 169 -25.68 -14.76 -13.97
C SER A 169 -25.60 -16.22 -13.49
N GLN A 170 -25.71 -16.41 -12.19
CA GLN A 170 -25.86 -17.73 -11.60
C GLN A 170 -27.04 -17.74 -10.63
N PRO A 171 -27.80 -18.85 -10.55
CA PRO A 171 -28.85 -19.00 -9.56
C PRO A 171 -28.21 -19.12 -8.17
N ARG A 172 -28.49 -18.15 -7.29
CA ARG A 172 -28.12 -18.21 -5.87
C ARG A 172 -29.36 -18.51 -5.03
N PRO A 173 -29.33 -19.52 -4.15
CA PRO A 173 -30.46 -19.78 -3.27
C PRO A 173 -30.61 -18.63 -2.27
N VAL A 174 -31.74 -17.94 -2.32
CA VAL A 174 -32.11 -16.90 -1.36
C VAL A 174 -33.28 -17.40 -0.54
N THR A 175 -33.20 -17.21 0.77
CA THR A 175 -34.30 -17.53 1.68
C THR A 175 -35.33 -16.41 1.60
N GLN A 176 -36.52 -16.71 1.07
CA GLN A 176 -37.62 -15.77 0.94
C GLN A 176 -38.92 -16.40 1.44
N ARG A 177 -39.80 -15.58 2.02
CA ARG A 177 -41.15 -15.99 2.37
C ARG A 177 -42.02 -15.96 1.13
N ILE A 178 -42.52 -17.12 0.71
CA ILE A 178 -43.37 -17.29 -0.48
C ILE A 178 -44.74 -17.85 -0.09
N ALA A 179 -45.77 -17.59 -0.89
CA ALA A 179 -47.06 -18.23 -0.71
C ALA A 179 -46.90 -19.76 -0.82
N ILE A 180 -47.61 -20.51 0.02
CA ILE A 180 -47.43 -21.97 0.11
C ILE A 180 -47.75 -22.69 -1.21
N GLU A 181 -48.68 -22.17 -2.00
CA GLU A 181 -49.03 -22.64 -3.34
C GLU A 181 -47.88 -22.56 -4.36
N HIS A 182 -46.88 -21.72 -4.12
CA HIS A 182 -45.70 -21.57 -4.97
C HIS A 182 -44.49 -22.37 -4.47
N ALA A 183 -44.59 -23.07 -3.34
CA ALA A 183 -43.51 -23.87 -2.80
C ALA A 183 -43.39 -25.21 -3.54
N ARG A 184 -42.28 -25.37 -4.28
CA ARG A 184 -42.00 -26.60 -5.07
C ARG A 184 -41.51 -27.79 -4.23
N ASP A 185 -41.00 -27.52 -3.03
CA ASP A 185 -40.52 -28.55 -2.09
C ASP A 185 -41.13 -28.30 -0.71
N LEU A 186 -42.17 -29.06 -0.38
CA LEU A 186 -42.89 -29.01 0.89
C LEU A 186 -42.23 -29.90 1.96
N SER A 187 -41.17 -30.65 1.63
CA SER A 187 -40.51 -31.60 2.55
C SER A 187 -39.90 -30.90 3.78
N ARG A 188 -39.61 -29.59 3.67
CA ARG A 188 -39.06 -28.77 4.75
C ARG A 188 -40.11 -28.15 5.68
N LEU A 189 -41.39 -28.18 5.34
CA LEU A 189 -42.48 -27.75 6.24
C LEU A 189 -42.46 -28.53 7.56
N HIS A 190 -42.04 -29.80 7.52
CA HIS A 190 -41.94 -30.65 8.71
C HIS A 190 -40.94 -30.10 9.76
N HIS A 191 -39.91 -29.37 9.33
CA HIS A 191 -38.88 -28.86 10.23
C HIS A 191 -39.24 -27.50 10.86
N ASP A 192 -39.96 -26.64 10.11
CA ASP A 192 -40.40 -25.32 10.58
C ASP A 192 -41.67 -25.40 11.44
N LEU A 193 -42.59 -26.34 11.17
CA LEU A 193 -43.78 -26.58 11.99
C LEU A 193 -43.47 -27.06 13.42
N GLY A 194 -42.24 -27.53 13.68
CA GLY A 194 -41.79 -27.97 15.01
C GLY A 194 -41.21 -26.88 15.91
N ARG A 195 -40.99 -25.64 15.42
CA ARG A 195 -40.25 -24.60 16.17
C ARG A 195 -41.01 -23.29 16.43
N THR A 196 -42.12 -23.03 15.75
CA THR A 196 -43.01 -21.90 16.11
C THR A 196 -44.18 -22.41 16.96
N PRO A 197 -44.44 -21.85 18.15
CA PRO A 197 -45.66 -22.16 18.89
C PRO A 197 -46.85 -21.72 18.04
N ILE A 198 -47.66 -22.68 17.61
CA ILE A 198 -48.91 -22.43 16.92
C ILE A 198 -49.83 -21.78 17.94
N VAL A 199 -50.01 -20.45 17.87
CA VAL A 199 -51.10 -19.79 18.58
C VAL A 199 -52.39 -20.19 17.85
N PRO A 200 -53.29 -20.97 18.47
CA PRO A 200 -54.50 -21.42 17.79
C PRO A 200 -55.44 -20.23 17.64
N HIS A 201 -55.76 -19.86 16.39
CA HIS A 201 -56.87 -18.97 16.13
C HIS A 201 -58.16 -19.81 16.22
N PRO A 202 -59.15 -19.46 17.07
CA PRO A 202 -60.32 -20.31 17.32
C PRO A 202 -61.35 -20.14 16.19
N ALA A 203 -61.03 -20.61 14.99
CA ALA A 203 -61.98 -20.75 13.88
C ALA A 203 -61.39 -21.59 12.72
N SER A 204 -60.80 -22.77 12.98
CA SER A 204 -60.69 -23.81 11.95
C SER A 204 -60.33 -25.16 12.56
N ALA A 205 -61.35 -26.01 12.73
CA ALA A 205 -61.19 -27.44 13.00
C ALA A 205 -60.98 -28.19 11.68
N ALA A 206 -59.79 -28.08 11.10
CA ALA A 206 -59.16 -29.01 10.15
C ALA A 206 -57.88 -28.34 9.63
N GLY A 207 -56.72 -28.88 10.00
CA GLY A 207 -55.36 -28.54 9.55
C GLY A 207 -55.23 -27.39 8.53
N ALA A 208 -55.30 -26.14 9.01
CA ALA A 208 -55.07 -24.99 8.15
C ALA A 208 -53.56 -24.84 7.92
N LEU A 209 -53.11 -25.12 6.70
CA LEU A 209 -51.73 -24.88 6.30
C LEU A 209 -51.40 -23.37 6.38
N PRO A 210 -50.15 -22.99 6.72
CA PRO A 210 -49.77 -21.59 6.76
C PRO A 210 -49.88 -20.97 5.36
N ALA A 211 -50.41 -19.75 5.27
CA ALA A 211 -50.58 -19.04 3.99
C ALA A 211 -49.25 -18.77 3.25
N SER A 212 -48.12 -18.81 3.96
CA SER A 212 -46.79 -18.64 3.40
C SER A 212 -45.74 -19.46 4.16
N VAL A 213 -44.69 -19.84 3.46
CA VAL A 213 -43.56 -20.62 3.99
C VAL A 213 -42.25 -19.95 3.63
N THR A 214 -41.23 -20.16 4.46
CA THR A 214 -39.87 -19.74 4.16
C THR A 214 -39.23 -20.77 3.24
N ALA A 215 -38.98 -20.41 1.99
CA ALA A 215 -38.38 -21.31 1.01
C ALA A 215 -37.05 -20.74 0.50
N ARG A 216 -36.13 -21.64 0.11
CA ARG A 216 -34.95 -21.25 -0.66
C ARG A 216 -35.33 -21.22 -2.14
N VAL A 217 -35.46 -20.03 -2.69
CA VAL A 217 -35.76 -19.82 -4.11
C VAL A 217 -34.47 -19.48 -4.83
N PRO A 218 -34.17 -20.10 -5.99
CA PRO A 218 -33.06 -19.67 -6.82
C PRO A 218 -33.38 -18.27 -7.37
N LEU A 219 -32.59 -17.27 -6.97
CA LEU A 219 -32.62 -15.94 -7.56
C LEU A 219 -31.38 -15.75 -8.42
N GLU A 220 -31.57 -15.32 -9.66
CA GLU A 220 -30.45 -14.97 -10.54
C GLU A 220 -29.64 -13.83 -9.92
N THR A 221 -28.33 -14.03 -9.80
CA THR A 221 -27.41 -13.01 -9.30
C THR A 221 -26.25 -12.82 -10.25
N ASN A 222 -25.86 -11.56 -10.44
CA ASN A 222 -24.65 -11.17 -11.15
C ASN A 222 -23.41 -11.15 -10.25
N ALA A 223 -23.56 -11.49 -8.95
CA ALA A 223 -22.45 -11.63 -8.01
C ALA A 223 -21.65 -12.92 -8.26
N THR A 224 -21.16 -13.07 -9.49
CA THR A 224 -20.37 -14.20 -9.96
C THR A 224 -18.89 -13.87 -9.87
N ARG A 225 -18.04 -14.90 -9.77
CA ARG A 225 -16.59 -14.73 -9.71
C ARG A 225 -16.02 -14.09 -10.99
N ALA A 226 -16.60 -14.39 -12.15
CA ALA A 226 -16.26 -13.74 -13.41
C ALA A 226 -16.56 -12.23 -13.37
N ASN A 227 -17.74 -11.80 -12.90
CA ASN A 227 -18.07 -10.37 -12.79
C ASN A 227 -17.24 -9.66 -11.70
N ALA A 228 -16.84 -10.38 -10.65
CA ALA A 228 -15.90 -9.87 -9.65
C ALA A 228 -14.50 -9.60 -10.25
N MET A 229 -13.98 -10.51 -11.09
CA MET A 229 -12.74 -10.29 -11.84
C MET A 229 -12.86 -9.07 -12.76
N VAL A 230 -13.99 -8.93 -13.47
CA VAL A 230 -14.27 -7.78 -14.33
C VAL A 230 -14.21 -6.48 -13.52
N ARG A 231 -14.91 -6.43 -12.38
CA ARG A 231 -14.91 -5.27 -11.47
C ARG A 231 -13.50 -4.94 -10.99
N GLN A 232 -12.76 -5.93 -10.51
CA GLN A 232 -11.39 -5.74 -10.02
C GLN A 232 -10.45 -5.23 -11.12
N THR A 233 -10.57 -5.76 -12.34
CA THR A 233 -9.77 -5.31 -13.49
C THR A 233 -10.06 -3.85 -13.80
N LEU A 234 -11.34 -3.48 -13.82
CA LEU A 234 -11.77 -2.12 -14.08
C LEU A 234 -11.34 -1.14 -12.97
N ASP A 235 -11.44 -1.54 -11.70
CA ASP A 235 -10.95 -0.78 -10.56
C ASP A 235 -9.43 -0.51 -10.69
N ALA A 236 -8.65 -1.52 -11.12
CA ALA A 236 -7.21 -1.38 -11.34
C ALA A 236 -6.89 -0.42 -12.50
N TYR A 237 -7.55 -0.53 -13.66
CA TYR A 237 -7.38 0.44 -14.77
C TYR A 237 -7.74 1.85 -14.34
N TRP A 238 -8.85 2.02 -13.61
CA TRP A 238 -9.30 3.32 -13.14
C TRP A 238 -8.29 3.97 -12.19
N GLN A 239 -7.77 3.21 -11.22
CA GLN A 239 -6.74 3.67 -10.29
C GLN A 239 -5.46 4.10 -11.03
N ARG A 240 -4.96 3.26 -11.95
CA ARG A 240 -3.74 3.57 -12.72
C ARG A 240 -3.92 4.80 -13.61
N ALA A 241 -5.05 4.93 -14.31
CA ALA A 241 -5.33 6.11 -15.13
C ALA A 241 -5.40 7.39 -14.28
N ARG A 242 -6.01 7.32 -13.08
CA ARG A 242 -6.08 8.46 -12.16
C ARG A 242 -4.70 8.87 -11.65
N PHE A 243 -3.86 7.90 -11.28
CA PHE A 243 -2.48 8.16 -10.87
C PHE A 243 -1.67 8.78 -12.00
N LEU A 244 -1.77 8.21 -13.21
CA LEU A 244 -1.03 8.70 -14.37
C LEU A 244 -1.40 10.15 -14.68
N ALA A 245 -2.68 10.49 -14.58
CA ALA A 245 -3.14 11.87 -14.69
C ALA A 245 -2.48 12.77 -13.65
N ALA A 246 -2.46 12.38 -12.37
CA ALA A 246 -1.86 13.16 -11.30
C ALA A 246 -0.34 13.36 -11.49
N GLN A 247 0.37 12.33 -11.94
CA GLN A 247 1.80 12.44 -12.22
C GLN A 247 2.08 13.36 -13.41
N ALA A 248 1.31 13.21 -14.48
CA ALA A 248 1.46 14.04 -15.67
C ALA A 248 1.14 15.52 -15.41
N ILE A 249 0.23 15.83 -14.47
CA ILE A 249 0.00 17.22 -14.01
C ILE A 249 1.24 17.76 -13.30
N ARG A 250 1.78 17.02 -12.33
CA ARG A 250 3.00 17.45 -11.61
C ARG A 250 4.18 17.63 -12.55
N GLU A 251 4.36 16.71 -13.48
CA GLU A 251 5.42 16.80 -14.49
C GLU A 251 5.23 18.03 -15.38
N ALA A 252 3.99 18.32 -15.79
CA ALA A 252 3.68 19.52 -16.56
C ALA A 252 3.96 20.82 -15.81
N GLU A 253 3.77 20.85 -14.49
CA GLU A 253 4.05 21.99 -13.62
C GLU A 253 5.56 22.21 -13.42
N ARG A 254 6.35 21.13 -13.41
CA ARG A 254 7.80 21.16 -13.18
C ARG A 254 8.61 21.38 -14.46
N SER A 255 8.15 20.84 -15.58
CA SER A 255 8.85 20.86 -16.85
C SER A 255 8.57 22.13 -17.67
N SER A 256 9.43 22.41 -18.64
CA SER A 256 9.27 23.51 -19.61
C SER A 256 9.29 23.01 -21.06
N GLY A 257 8.70 23.78 -21.97
CA GLY A 257 8.73 23.50 -23.41
C GLY A 257 7.99 22.21 -23.81
N ARG A 258 8.62 21.38 -24.65
CA ARG A 258 7.98 20.19 -25.24
C ARG A 258 7.60 19.11 -24.21
N HIS A 259 8.41 18.97 -23.14
CA HIS A 259 8.12 18.01 -22.07
C HIS A 259 6.87 18.38 -21.29
N ALA A 260 6.69 19.67 -20.97
CA ALA A 260 5.48 20.18 -20.32
C ALA A 260 4.24 19.93 -21.17
N LEU A 261 4.30 20.23 -22.48
CA LEU A 261 3.17 20.01 -23.40
C LEU A 261 2.82 18.51 -23.50
N SER A 262 3.82 17.64 -23.60
CA SER A 262 3.59 16.19 -23.62
C SER A 262 2.92 15.71 -22.33
N ALA A 263 3.38 16.19 -21.17
CA ALA A 263 2.81 15.86 -19.87
C ALA A 263 1.37 16.38 -19.75
N GLN A 264 1.06 17.60 -20.21
CA GLN A 264 -0.30 18.14 -20.24
C GLN A 264 -1.26 17.29 -21.10
N MET A 265 -0.81 16.83 -22.28
CA MET A 265 -1.62 15.94 -23.11
C MET A 265 -1.89 14.60 -22.42
N ILE A 266 -0.86 13.99 -21.83
CA ILE A 266 -1.02 12.73 -21.07
C ILE A 266 -1.98 12.95 -19.91
N ALA A 267 -1.87 14.06 -19.18
CA ALA A 267 -2.77 14.40 -18.08
C ALA A 267 -4.22 14.48 -18.55
N GLN A 268 -4.49 15.26 -19.60
CA GLN A 268 -5.85 15.46 -20.13
C GLN A 268 -6.46 14.14 -20.62
N GLN A 269 -5.73 13.37 -21.43
CA GLN A 269 -6.22 12.10 -21.96
C GLN A 269 -6.41 11.05 -20.85
N SER A 270 -5.52 11.03 -19.86
CA SER A 270 -5.67 10.17 -18.67
C SER A 270 -6.89 10.55 -17.84
N GLN A 271 -7.18 11.85 -17.66
CA GLN A 271 -8.41 12.31 -16.99
C GLN A 271 -9.67 11.88 -17.74
N THR A 272 -9.69 12.02 -19.08
CA THR A 272 -10.80 11.53 -19.91
C THR A 272 -10.97 10.01 -19.78
N MET A 273 -9.87 9.26 -19.76
CA MET A 273 -9.87 7.82 -19.51
C MET A 273 -10.44 7.49 -18.13
N THR A 274 -10.01 8.18 -17.07
CA THR A 274 -10.53 8.01 -15.71
C THR A 274 -12.05 8.26 -15.65
N ALA A 275 -12.56 9.29 -16.32
CA ALA A 275 -13.99 9.58 -16.35
C ALA A 275 -14.80 8.48 -17.04
N ARG A 276 -14.32 7.96 -18.19
CA ARG A 276 -14.95 6.83 -18.89
C ARG A 276 -14.96 5.56 -18.06
N LEU A 277 -13.81 5.21 -17.47
CA LEU A 277 -13.69 4.05 -16.59
C LEU A 277 -14.58 4.20 -15.35
N ALA A 278 -14.73 5.41 -14.79
CA ALA A 278 -15.66 5.66 -13.69
C ALA A 278 -17.11 5.36 -14.07
N GLN A 279 -17.56 5.77 -15.27
CA GLN A 279 -18.91 5.45 -15.75
C GLN A 279 -19.13 3.94 -15.91
N LEU A 280 -18.13 3.22 -16.41
CA LEU A 280 -18.22 1.75 -16.55
C LEU A 280 -18.27 1.02 -15.20
N ARG A 281 -17.69 1.61 -14.14
CA ARG A 281 -17.74 1.02 -12.78
C ARG A 281 -19.15 1.04 -12.19
N GLU A 282 -20.02 1.92 -12.67
CA GLU A 282 -21.41 2.03 -12.24
C GLU A 282 -22.36 1.09 -13.01
N LEU A 283 -21.83 0.18 -13.85
CA LEU A 283 -22.67 -0.76 -14.60
C LEU A 283 -23.40 -1.72 -13.64
N PRO A 284 -24.73 -1.92 -13.79
CA PRO A 284 -25.56 -2.64 -12.81
C PRO A 284 -25.20 -4.11 -12.56
N PHE A 285 -24.51 -4.76 -13.51
CA PHE A 285 -24.14 -6.16 -13.36
C PHE A 285 -22.87 -6.36 -12.52
N LEU A 286 -22.11 -5.29 -12.26
CA LEU A 286 -20.90 -5.36 -11.46
C LEU A 286 -21.27 -5.45 -9.96
N PRO A 287 -20.67 -6.37 -9.21
CA PRO A 287 -20.94 -6.50 -7.79
C PRO A 287 -20.43 -5.25 -7.02
N PRO A 288 -21.17 -4.77 -5.99
CA PRO A 288 -20.83 -3.56 -5.24
C PRO A 288 -19.66 -3.72 -4.26
N SER A 289 -19.32 -4.95 -3.86
CA SER A 289 -18.19 -5.27 -2.99
C SER A 289 -17.54 -6.57 -3.45
N VAL A 290 -16.23 -6.55 -3.65
CA VAL A 290 -15.47 -7.65 -4.24
C VAL A 290 -14.67 -8.35 -3.14
N GLN A 291 -14.96 -9.61 -2.86
CA GLN A 291 -13.93 -10.48 -2.30
C GLN A 291 -12.81 -10.61 -3.34
N PRO A 292 -11.53 -10.46 -2.98
CA PRO A 292 -10.43 -10.45 -3.93
C PRO A 292 -10.46 -11.69 -4.84
N PHE A 293 -10.40 -11.49 -6.15
CA PHE A 293 -10.30 -12.60 -7.10
C PHE A 293 -8.90 -13.19 -7.00
N HIS A 294 -8.78 -14.32 -6.31
CA HIS A 294 -7.56 -15.12 -6.32
C HIS A 294 -7.57 -16.05 -7.53
N ALA A 295 -6.71 -15.78 -8.52
CA ALA A 295 -6.58 -16.61 -9.71
C ALA A 295 -5.74 -17.85 -9.38
N THR A 296 -6.33 -18.86 -8.76
CA THR A 296 -5.72 -20.20 -8.69
C THR A 296 -6.02 -21.01 -9.93
N GLN A 297 -7.22 -20.85 -10.52
CA GLN A 297 -7.61 -21.35 -11.85
C GLN A 297 -8.72 -20.45 -12.46
N PRO A 298 -8.69 -20.13 -13.77
CA PRO A 298 -9.74 -19.38 -14.43
C PRO A 298 -11.03 -20.21 -14.53
N ASP A 299 -12.17 -19.63 -14.13
CA ASP A 299 -13.48 -20.28 -14.22
C ASP A 299 -13.82 -20.67 -15.66
N GLN A 300 -14.69 -21.68 -15.85
CA GLN A 300 -15.09 -22.12 -17.20
C GLN A 300 -15.63 -20.98 -18.08
N ILE A 301 -16.37 -20.02 -17.52
CA ILE A 301 -16.85 -18.84 -18.26
C ILE A 301 -15.69 -17.99 -18.77
N ILE A 302 -14.66 -17.77 -17.93
CA ILE A 302 -13.46 -17.02 -18.33
C ILE A 302 -12.72 -17.77 -19.44
N GLN A 303 -12.78 -19.11 -19.46
CA GLN A 303 -12.13 -19.92 -20.48
C GLN A 303 -12.90 -20.00 -21.81
N HIS A 304 -14.23 -19.88 -21.81
CA HIS A 304 -15.05 -20.14 -23.01
C HIS A 304 -15.66 -18.88 -23.63
N ASP A 305 -15.93 -17.86 -22.83
CA ASP A 305 -16.49 -16.61 -23.32
C ASP A 305 -15.38 -15.65 -23.78
N HIS A 306 -15.45 -15.24 -25.05
CA HIS A 306 -14.44 -14.40 -25.67
C HIS A 306 -14.25 -13.05 -24.95
N ASP A 307 -15.33 -12.42 -24.49
CA ASP A 307 -15.25 -11.11 -23.86
C ASP A 307 -14.66 -11.22 -22.45
N TYR A 308 -15.01 -12.25 -21.68
CA TYR A 308 -14.35 -12.51 -20.41
C TYR A 308 -12.87 -12.88 -20.57
N GLN A 309 -12.50 -13.61 -21.64
CA GLN A 309 -11.09 -13.87 -21.96
C GLN A 309 -10.32 -12.58 -22.27
N LEU A 310 -10.91 -11.64 -23.00
CA LEU A 310 -10.27 -10.35 -23.29
C LEU A 310 -10.02 -9.57 -22.00
N ILE A 311 -10.98 -9.54 -21.09
CA ILE A 311 -10.81 -8.89 -19.78
C ILE A 311 -9.77 -9.63 -18.95
N TYR A 312 -9.76 -10.96 -18.96
CA TYR A 312 -8.73 -11.75 -18.29
C TYR A 312 -7.33 -11.47 -18.84
N ARG A 313 -7.17 -11.30 -20.17
CA ARG A 313 -5.90 -10.86 -20.77
C ARG A 313 -5.51 -9.46 -20.30
N CYS A 314 -6.45 -8.51 -20.30
CA CYS A 314 -6.20 -7.15 -19.79
C CYS A 314 -5.78 -7.16 -18.31
N TRP A 315 -6.43 -7.99 -17.49
CA TRP A 315 -6.09 -8.21 -16.08
C TRP A 315 -4.70 -8.83 -15.93
N HIS A 316 -4.39 -9.84 -16.73
CA HIS A 316 -3.11 -10.54 -16.72
C HIS A 316 -1.98 -9.59 -17.16
N GLU A 317 -2.17 -8.83 -18.24
CA GLU A 317 -1.22 -7.81 -18.69
C GLU A 317 -1.02 -6.73 -17.63
N LEU A 318 -2.06 -6.26 -16.93
CA LEU A 318 -1.88 -5.36 -15.80
C LEU A 318 -1.09 -5.99 -14.66
N ARG A 319 -1.20 -7.30 -14.43
CA ARG A 319 -0.48 -7.98 -13.36
C ARG A 319 1.00 -8.18 -13.70
N HIS A 320 1.30 -8.44 -14.97
CA HIS A 320 2.68 -8.63 -15.48
C HIS A 320 3.35 -7.33 -15.91
N THR A 321 2.58 -6.26 -16.07
CA THR A 321 3.13 -4.91 -16.08
C THR A 321 2.95 -4.38 -14.67
N PRO A 322 3.92 -4.66 -13.77
CA PRO A 322 3.82 -4.24 -12.38
C PRO A 322 3.45 -2.77 -12.33
N TRP A 323 2.74 -2.34 -11.30
CA TRP A 323 2.46 -0.93 -11.11
C TRP A 323 2.43 -0.68 -9.63
N ILE A 324 3.26 0.24 -9.20
CA ILE A 324 3.32 0.62 -7.81
C ILE A 324 2.47 1.88 -7.69
N ASP A 325 1.21 1.67 -7.37
CA ASP A 325 0.34 2.77 -6.98
C ASP A 325 0.69 3.17 -5.55
N MET A 326 1.73 4.00 -5.43
CA MET A 326 2.13 4.59 -4.17
C MET A 326 1.00 5.46 -3.58
N THR A 327 0.04 5.92 -4.40
CA THR A 327 -1.14 6.68 -3.97
C THR A 327 -2.38 5.82 -3.70
N SER A 328 -2.26 4.50 -3.76
CA SER A 328 -3.35 3.61 -3.38
C SER A 328 -3.71 3.83 -1.91
N GLN A 329 -4.93 3.51 -1.49
CA GLN A 329 -5.35 3.61 -0.07
C GLN A 329 -4.45 2.79 0.90
N LEU A 330 -3.60 1.93 0.35
CA LEU A 330 -2.77 1.00 1.10
C LEU A 330 -1.28 1.42 1.14
N ALA A 331 -0.78 2.13 0.13
CA ALA A 331 0.52 2.82 0.17
C ALA A 331 0.41 4.28 0.64
N GLY A 332 -0.80 4.84 0.60
CA GLY A 332 -1.15 6.19 1.06
C GLY A 332 -0.74 6.49 2.50
N PRO A 333 -1.00 5.62 3.49
CA PRO A 333 -0.55 5.83 4.86
C PRO A 333 0.98 5.96 4.96
N ALA A 334 1.73 5.20 4.16
CA ALA A 334 3.19 5.28 4.12
C ALA A 334 3.70 6.54 3.41
N LEU A 335 3.05 6.99 2.33
CA LEU A 335 3.38 8.27 1.67
C LEU A 335 3.16 9.49 2.57
N HIS A 336 2.16 9.41 3.45
CA HIS A 336 1.90 10.44 4.43
C HIS A 336 2.82 10.30 5.64
N GLN A 337 3.26 9.10 6.05
CA GLN A 337 4.19 8.92 7.17
C GLN A 337 5.65 8.99 6.72
N LEU A 338 6.26 10.16 6.85
CA LEU A 338 7.59 10.41 6.30
C LEU A 338 8.71 9.47 6.80
N PRO A 339 8.78 9.08 8.09
CA PRO A 339 9.73 8.06 8.54
C PRO A 339 9.54 6.72 7.83
N ARG A 340 8.29 6.30 7.62
CA ARG A 340 7.97 5.05 6.94
C ARG A 340 8.29 5.11 5.45
N LEU A 341 8.03 6.25 4.82
CA LEU A 341 8.42 6.51 3.43
C LEU A 341 9.93 6.37 3.26
N TYR A 342 10.68 7.00 4.14
CA TYR A 342 12.14 6.97 4.13
C TYR A 342 12.68 5.56 4.39
N GLU A 343 12.13 4.85 5.38
CA GLU A 343 12.46 3.44 5.67
C GLU A 343 12.25 2.52 4.45
N MET A 344 11.12 2.66 3.76
CA MET A 344 10.84 1.88 2.53
C MET A 344 11.81 2.22 1.40
N TRP A 345 12.17 3.50 1.27
CA TRP A 345 13.16 3.92 0.29
C TRP A 345 14.53 3.33 0.59
N CYS A 346 14.99 3.40 1.84
CA CYS A 346 16.22 2.75 2.29
C CYS A 346 16.24 1.25 1.98
N LEU A 347 15.11 0.54 2.20
CA LEU A 347 14.99 -0.87 1.83
C LEU A 347 15.30 -1.10 0.35
N PHE A 348 14.75 -0.30 -0.56
CA PHE A 348 15.04 -0.47 -1.98
C PHE A 348 16.46 -0.11 -2.36
N GLN A 349 17.08 0.88 -1.68
CA GLN A 349 18.49 1.16 -1.90
C GLN A 349 19.37 -0.02 -1.49
N VAL A 350 19.07 -0.69 -0.36
CA VAL A 350 19.77 -1.92 0.03
C VAL A 350 19.56 -3.02 -1.01
N VAL A 351 18.34 -3.19 -1.52
CA VAL A 351 18.04 -4.20 -2.56
C VAL A 351 18.83 -3.89 -3.84
N GLN A 352 18.87 -2.64 -4.28
CA GLN A 352 19.63 -2.24 -5.46
C GLN A 352 21.13 -2.50 -5.28
N ALA A 353 21.70 -2.06 -4.16
CA ALA A 353 23.10 -2.30 -3.83
C ALA A 353 23.45 -3.81 -3.83
N LEU A 354 22.54 -4.66 -3.35
CA LEU A 354 22.72 -6.11 -3.40
C LEU A 354 22.63 -6.66 -4.83
N LEU A 355 21.69 -6.19 -5.65
CA LEU A 355 21.54 -6.61 -7.04
C LEU A 355 22.70 -6.15 -7.94
N GLU A 356 23.41 -5.10 -7.53
CA GLU A 356 24.65 -4.63 -8.17
C GLU A 356 25.87 -5.49 -7.85
N LEU A 357 25.77 -6.42 -6.89
CA LEU A 357 26.85 -7.37 -6.62
C LEU A 357 27.10 -8.26 -7.85
N PRO A 358 28.36 -8.35 -8.33
CA PRO A 358 28.69 -9.14 -9.50
C PRO A 358 28.39 -10.62 -9.27
N ASP A 359 27.96 -11.32 -10.32
CA ASP A 359 27.63 -12.76 -10.30
C ASP A 359 26.54 -13.18 -9.30
N SER A 360 25.78 -12.22 -8.79
CA SER A 360 24.69 -12.51 -7.88
C SER A 360 23.49 -13.14 -8.58
N LYS A 361 22.85 -14.10 -7.92
CA LYS A 361 21.70 -14.84 -8.46
C LYS A 361 20.51 -14.76 -7.51
N VAL A 362 19.42 -14.14 -7.96
CA VAL A 362 18.16 -14.12 -7.22
C VAL A 362 17.53 -15.51 -7.19
N VAL A 363 17.17 -15.98 -5.99
CA VAL A 363 16.55 -17.29 -5.74
C VAL A 363 15.06 -17.14 -5.44
N GLN A 364 14.69 -16.16 -4.62
CA GLN A 364 13.30 -15.89 -4.23
C GLN A 364 13.14 -14.40 -3.94
N GLN A 365 11.92 -13.91 -4.13
CA GLN A 365 11.55 -12.54 -3.76
C GLN A 365 10.08 -12.48 -3.34
N GLN A 366 9.77 -11.54 -2.47
CA GLN A 366 8.39 -11.11 -2.27
C GLN A 366 8.04 -10.05 -3.31
N THR A 367 6.88 -10.19 -3.93
CA THR A 367 6.31 -9.10 -4.73
C THR A 367 5.57 -8.17 -3.78
N MET A 368 5.87 -6.87 -3.83
CA MET A 368 5.21 -5.87 -2.98
C MET A 368 3.71 -5.72 -3.19
N VAL A 369 3.17 -6.37 -4.22
CA VAL A 369 1.77 -6.29 -4.60
C VAL A 369 1.14 -7.66 -4.37
N SER A 370 0.61 -7.89 -3.17
CA SER A 370 -0.30 -9.00 -2.94
C SER A 370 -1.71 -8.63 -3.39
N SER A 371 -2.45 -9.61 -3.91
CA SER A 371 -3.87 -9.45 -4.31
C SER A 371 -4.81 -9.10 -3.15
N ASP A 372 -4.34 -9.23 -1.90
CA ASP A 372 -5.08 -8.94 -0.67
C ASP A 372 -4.74 -7.58 -0.04
N GLY A 373 -3.85 -6.78 -0.66
CA GLY A 373 -3.45 -5.48 -0.12
C GLY A 373 -2.50 -5.53 1.08
N SER A 374 -1.87 -6.67 1.36
CA SER A 374 -0.72 -6.75 2.28
C SER A 374 0.60 -6.62 1.49
N TYR A 375 1.43 -5.64 1.85
CA TYR A 375 2.55 -5.24 0.99
C TYR A 375 3.84 -5.99 1.28
N LEU A 376 4.09 -6.45 2.52
CA LEU A 376 5.32 -7.15 2.93
C LEU A 376 5.01 -8.07 4.11
N ARG A 377 5.38 -9.35 4.03
CA ARG A 377 5.20 -10.28 5.16
C ARG A 377 6.47 -10.28 6.00
N HIS A 378 6.38 -9.78 7.23
CA HIS A 378 7.51 -9.71 8.20
C HIS A 378 8.21 -11.06 8.47
N HIS A 379 7.54 -12.18 8.17
CA HIS A 379 8.01 -13.53 8.46
C HIS A 379 8.78 -14.19 7.31
N GLU A 380 8.73 -13.66 6.09
CA GLU A 380 9.47 -14.23 4.96
C GLU A 380 10.47 -13.20 4.38
N PRO A 381 11.56 -13.66 3.76
CA PRO A 381 12.57 -12.76 3.21
C PRO A 381 11.97 -11.94 2.06
N PHE A 382 12.30 -10.64 2.04
CA PHE A 382 11.95 -9.74 0.95
C PHE A 382 12.70 -10.11 -0.33
N LEU A 383 14.01 -10.33 -0.20
CA LEU A 383 14.89 -10.81 -1.26
C LEU A 383 15.73 -11.97 -0.73
N GLN A 384 15.87 -13.03 -1.52
CA GLN A 384 16.81 -14.10 -1.29
C GLN A 384 17.67 -14.31 -2.52
N MET A 385 18.98 -14.36 -2.33
CA MET A 385 19.94 -14.49 -3.42
C MET A 385 21.14 -15.35 -3.02
N GLN A 386 21.88 -15.78 -4.04
CA GLN A 386 23.16 -16.47 -3.92
C GLN A 386 24.27 -15.57 -4.45
N TRP A 387 25.39 -15.51 -3.74
CA TRP A 387 26.57 -14.75 -4.15
C TRP A 387 27.82 -15.47 -3.67
N HIS A 388 28.67 -15.93 -4.60
CA HIS A 388 29.89 -16.71 -4.30
C HIS A 388 29.69 -17.84 -3.27
N GLY A 389 28.58 -18.60 -3.41
CA GLY A 389 28.21 -19.68 -2.51
C GLY A 389 27.48 -19.24 -1.23
N LEU A 390 27.53 -17.96 -0.86
CA LEU A 390 26.76 -17.43 0.26
C LEU A 390 25.27 -17.35 -0.09
N GLN A 391 24.42 -17.68 0.88
CA GLN A 391 23.00 -17.39 0.83
C GLN A 391 22.75 -16.06 1.55
N LEU A 392 22.24 -15.07 0.82
CA LEU A 392 21.86 -13.78 1.38
C LEU A 392 20.33 -13.70 1.46
N ARG A 393 19.80 -13.36 2.63
CA ARG A 393 18.36 -13.18 2.88
C ARG A 393 18.13 -11.79 3.46
N LEU A 394 17.58 -10.90 2.64
CA LEU A 394 17.17 -9.57 3.07
C LEU A 394 15.77 -9.64 3.65
N ARG A 395 15.59 -9.13 4.87
CA ARG A 395 14.32 -9.11 5.59
C ARG A 395 13.95 -7.68 5.97
N TYR A 396 12.65 -7.41 5.92
CA TYR A 396 12.07 -6.13 6.30
C TYR A 396 11.31 -6.26 7.62
N GLN A 397 11.72 -5.47 8.60
CA GLN A 397 11.23 -5.53 9.98
C GLN A 397 11.19 -6.95 10.56
N PRO A 398 12.29 -7.74 10.45
CA PRO A 398 12.36 -9.05 11.09
C PRO A 398 12.22 -8.90 12.60
N ARG A 399 11.61 -9.91 13.24
CA ARG A 399 11.42 -9.92 14.69
C ARG A 399 12.31 -11.00 15.29
N TYR A 400 13.35 -10.59 16.00
CA TYR A 400 14.20 -11.48 16.78
C TYR A 400 13.66 -11.53 18.20
N GLN A 401 13.06 -12.67 18.57
CA GLN A 401 12.41 -12.85 19.85
C GLN A 401 13.32 -13.62 20.81
N PRO A 402 13.19 -13.41 22.13
CA PRO A 402 13.75 -14.32 23.11
C PRO A 402 12.95 -15.63 23.04
N ASP A 403 13.54 -16.65 22.45
CA ASP A 403 12.93 -17.97 22.35
C ASP A 403 13.50 -18.87 23.46
N ALA A 404 12.63 -19.65 24.10
CA ALA A 404 13.02 -20.58 25.15
C ALA A 404 13.56 -21.90 24.57
N ASP A 405 13.20 -22.26 23.34
CA ASP A 405 13.70 -23.48 22.67
C ASP A 405 13.82 -23.31 21.14
N PRO A 406 14.64 -22.35 20.67
CA PRO A 406 14.83 -22.07 19.26
C PRO A 406 15.55 -23.24 18.55
N PRO A 407 15.25 -23.50 17.26
CA PRO A 407 16.10 -24.37 16.44
C PRO A 407 17.56 -23.89 16.47
N LEU A 408 18.51 -24.82 16.52
CA LEU A 408 19.94 -24.52 16.66
C LEU A 408 20.48 -23.50 15.63
N ALA A 409 19.96 -23.51 14.41
CA ALA A 409 20.36 -22.62 13.31
C ALA A 409 19.56 -21.31 13.22
N SER A 410 18.74 -20.99 14.23
CA SER A 410 17.89 -19.79 14.22
C SER A 410 18.54 -18.60 14.91
N LEU A 411 18.21 -17.41 14.39
CA LEU A 411 18.58 -16.12 14.98
C LEU A 411 17.54 -15.73 16.03
N VAL A 412 18.00 -15.30 17.20
CA VAL A 412 17.18 -14.96 18.37
C VAL A 412 17.67 -13.67 19.02
N ALA A 413 16.84 -13.13 19.92
CA ALA A 413 17.31 -12.14 20.88
C ALA A 413 18.10 -12.83 22.01
N LEU A 414 19.25 -12.27 22.37
CA LEU A 414 20.14 -12.74 23.44
C LEU A 414 19.77 -12.16 24.82
N ASP A 415 18.83 -11.22 24.85
CA ASP A 415 18.28 -10.61 26.07
C ASP A 415 16.78 -10.90 26.18
N CYS A 416 16.09 -10.28 27.14
CA CYS A 416 14.66 -10.51 27.38
C CYS A 416 13.72 -9.69 26.48
N HIS A 417 14.25 -9.01 25.46
CA HIS A 417 13.50 -8.10 24.62
C HIS A 417 13.41 -8.59 23.17
N THR A 418 12.28 -8.30 22.51
CA THR A 418 12.17 -8.52 21.06
C THR A 418 12.82 -7.37 20.33
N HIS A 419 13.77 -7.67 19.44
CA HIS A 419 14.45 -6.68 18.61
C HIS A 419 13.89 -6.70 17.20
N ILE A 420 13.55 -5.51 16.69
CA ILE A 420 12.95 -5.32 15.37
C ILE A 420 13.76 -4.23 14.65
N PRO A 421 14.87 -4.56 13.98
CA PRO A 421 15.55 -3.60 13.10
C PRO A 421 14.71 -3.34 11.85
N ASP A 422 14.89 -2.20 11.19
CA ASP A 422 14.13 -1.91 9.96
C ASP A 422 14.49 -2.88 8.81
N ILE A 423 15.78 -3.12 8.60
CA ILE A 423 16.29 -3.98 7.53
C ILE A 423 17.40 -4.87 8.09
N ALA A 424 17.32 -6.17 7.84
CA ALA A 424 18.40 -7.10 8.17
C ALA A 424 18.78 -7.95 6.95
N LEU A 425 20.08 -8.07 6.71
CA LEU A 425 20.66 -8.99 5.75
C LEU A 425 21.27 -10.17 6.51
N GLU A 426 20.59 -11.30 6.45
CA GLU A 426 21.06 -12.55 7.03
C GLU A 426 21.93 -13.28 6.00
N ILE A 427 23.13 -13.66 6.40
CA ILE A 427 24.17 -14.25 5.55
C ILE A 427 24.45 -15.64 6.09
N THR A 428 24.35 -16.66 5.24
CA THR A 428 24.66 -18.05 5.60
C THR A 428 25.63 -18.62 4.59
N ALA A 429 26.76 -19.15 5.08
CA ALA A 429 27.70 -19.89 4.24
C ALA A 429 27.32 -21.39 4.22
N PRO A 430 27.54 -22.13 3.11
CA PRO A 430 27.14 -23.53 3.00
C PRO A 430 27.78 -24.46 4.05
N ALA A 431 28.96 -24.11 4.53
CA ALA A 431 29.73 -24.89 5.50
C ALA A 431 29.67 -24.34 6.93
N SER A 432 28.91 -23.27 7.17
CA SER A 432 28.78 -22.63 8.49
C SER A 432 27.35 -22.76 8.98
N ASP A 433 27.18 -23.35 10.16
CA ASP A 433 25.90 -23.38 10.87
C ASP A 433 25.61 -22.05 11.60
N THR A 434 26.55 -21.11 11.59
CA THR A 434 26.40 -19.81 12.25
C THR A 434 26.01 -18.75 11.22
N PRO A 435 24.73 -18.30 11.19
CA PRO A 435 24.33 -17.17 10.36
C PRO A 435 24.93 -15.88 10.90
N LEU A 436 25.30 -14.97 9.99
CA LEU A 436 25.76 -13.63 10.32
C LEU A 436 24.73 -12.61 9.86
N VAL A 437 24.69 -11.45 10.50
CA VAL A 437 23.68 -10.42 10.23
C VAL A 437 24.33 -9.06 10.05
N LEU A 438 23.97 -8.38 8.96
CA LEU A 438 24.16 -6.94 8.81
C LEU A 438 22.82 -6.24 8.99
N ILE A 439 22.79 -5.16 9.75
CA ILE A 439 21.58 -4.38 10.00
C ILE A 439 21.71 -3.02 9.33
N ALA A 440 20.66 -2.59 8.65
CA ALA A 440 20.49 -1.24 8.16
C ALA A 440 19.22 -0.65 8.78
N ASP A 441 19.37 0.40 9.57
CA ASP A 441 18.28 0.98 10.35
C ASP A 441 18.04 2.42 9.90
N ALA A 442 16.82 2.74 9.48
CA ALA A 442 16.50 4.01 8.85
C ALA A 442 16.07 5.04 9.91
N LYS A 443 16.86 6.10 10.06
CA LYS A 443 16.63 7.16 11.03
C LYS A 443 16.29 8.46 10.33
N TYR A 444 15.02 8.85 10.40
CA TYR A 444 14.55 10.12 9.83
C TYR A 444 14.81 11.34 10.73
N ARG A 445 14.84 11.15 12.05
CA ARG A 445 15.01 12.26 13.00
C ARG A 445 16.46 12.72 13.02
N LEU A 446 16.66 14.00 12.76
CA LEU A 446 17.95 14.67 12.85
C LEU A 446 17.98 15.59 14.07
N ASP A 447 19.17 15.80 14.62
CA ASP A 447 19.39 16.84 15.61
C ASP A 447 19.50 18.23 14.95
N ARG A 448 19.72 19.28 15.77
CA ARG A 448 19.82 20.66 15.28
C ARG A 448 21.04 20.91 14.38
N SER A 449 22.03 20.03 14.41
CA SER A 449 23.22 20.10 13.56
C SER A 449 23.05 19.34 12.24
N GLY A 450 21.92 18.67 12.03
CA GLY A 450 21.66 17.81 10.87
C GLY A 450 22.26 16.40 11.01
N GLY A 451 22.84 16.08 12.17
CA GLY A 451 23.37 14.77 12.49
C GLY A 451 22.33 13.86 13.16
N LEU A 452 22.74 12.65 13.51
CA LEU A 452 21.88 11.72 14.22
C LEU A 452 21.82 12.03 15.72
N PRO A 453 20.61 11.99 16.33
CA PRO A 453 20.44 12.04 17.77
C PRO A 453 21.27 10.96 18.49
N ARG A 454 21.80 11.29 19.67
CA ARG A 454 22.69 10.38 20.45
C ARG A 454 22.03 9.05 20.81
N ASP A 455 20.72 9.03 21.00
CA ASP A 455 19.93 7.82 21.27
C ASP A 455 19.88 6.88 20.06
N ALA A 456 19.99 7.37 18.83
CA ALA A 456 20.07 6.51 17.63
C ALA A 456 21.30 5.59 17.66
N LEU A 457 22.44 6.07 18.18
CA LEU A 457 23.62 5.22 18.39
C LEU A 457 23.38 4.12 19.43
N ALA A 458 22.57 4.39 20.46
CA ALA A 458 22.24 3.39 21.47
C ALA A 458 21.42 2.23 20.87
N ASP A 459 20.50 2.52 19.95
CA ASP A 459 19.80 1.49 19.19
C ASP A 459 20.78 0.61 18.40
N ALA A 460 21.75 1.22 17.71
CA ALA A 460 22.75 0.47 16.93
C ALA A 460 23.60 -0.46 17.80
N TYR A 461 24.07 0.03 18.96
CA TYR A 461 24.80 -0.81 19.93
C TYR A 461 23.92 -1.91 20.51
N THR A 462 22.63 -1.64 20.72
CA THR A 462 21.67 -2.63 21.20
C THR A 462 21.56 -3.76 20.18
N TYR A 463 21.21 -3.46 18.92
CA TYR A 463 21.13 -4.47 17.87
C TYR A 463 22.43 -5.26 17.70
N LEU A 464 23.57 -4.57 17.72
CA LEU A 464 24.88 -5.22 17.62
C LEU A 464 25.08 -6.25 18.73
N GLY A 465 24.71 -5.94 19.97
CA GLY A 465 24.93 -6.82 21.13
C GLY A 465 23.83 -7.85 21.41
N SER A 466 22.60 -7.59 20.98
CA SER A 466 21.42 -8.33 21.43
C SER A 466 20.88 -9.36 20.44
N ILE A 467 21.37 -9.38 19.19
CA ILE A 467 20.92 -10.36 18.19
C ILE A 467 22.03 -11.41 17.96
N GLY A 468 21.65 -12.67 18.10
CA GLY A 468 22.58 -13.78 18.07
C GLY A 468 21.95 -15.11 17.69
N THR A 469 22.71 -16.18 17.90
CA THR A 469 22.25 -17.55 17.68
C THR A 469 21.66 -18.15 18.95
N ALA A 470 20.92 -19.25 18.80
CA ALA A 470 20.41 -20.05 19.91
C ALA A 470 21.50 -20.49 20.93
N GLN A 471 22.78 -20.54 20.54
CA GLN A 471 23.90 -20.89 21.42
C GLN A 471 24.47 -19.69 22.19
N GLY A 472 23.83 -18.52 22.11
CA GLY A 472 24.27 -17.31 22.79
C GLY A 472 25.44 -16.59 22.09
N GLN A 473 25.77 -16.96 20.85
CA GLN A 473 26.82 -16.28 20.08
C GLN A 473 26.23 -15.08 19.36
N ARG A 474 26.92 -13.95 19.41
CA ARG A 474 26.53 -12.74 18.67
C ARG A 474 26.61 -13.01 17.17
N ALA A 475 25.54 -12.68 16.44
CA ALA A 475 25.46 -12.90 15.00
C ALA A 475 25.62 -11.60 14.20
N VAL A 476 25.32 -10.45 14.80
CA VAL A 476 25.45 -9.16 14.12
C VAL A 476 26.92 -8.77 14.00
N ILE A 477 27.34 -8.56 12.75
CA ILE A 477 28.71 -8.19 12.39
C ILE A 477 28.86 -6.71 12.04
N GLY A 478 27.74 -6.02 11.77
CA GLY A 478 27.74 -4.58 11.52
C GLY A 478 26.34 -3.99 11.52
N VAL A 479 26.25 -2.71 11.87
CA VAL A 479 25.01 -1.94 11.89
C VAL A 479 25.22 -0.59 11.20
N ALA A 480 24.47 -0.32 10.14
CA ALA A 480 24.45 0.99 9.48
C ALA A 480 23.19 1.76 9.90
N LEU A 481 23.37 2.98 10.42
CA LEU A 481 22.28 3.94 10.59
C LEU A 481 22.18 4.77 9.32
N LEU A 482 21.08 4.59 8.58
CA LEU A 482 20.80 5.29 7.33
C LEU A 482 20.00 6.55 7.64
N TYR A 483 20.46 7.73 7.24
CA TYR A 483 19.78 8.97 7.64
C TYR A 483 19.81 10.07 6.58
N PRO A 484 18.79 10.95 6.55
CA PRO A 484 18.65 12.00 5.56
C PRO A 484 19.60 13.19 5.86
N GLY A 485 20.90 12.95 5.99
CA GLY A 485 21.92 13.97 6.25
C GLY A 485 22.88 14.22 5.08
N ASP A 486 23.68 15.28 5.19
CA ASP A 486 24.70 15.68 4.21
C ASP A 486 26.14 15.54 4.74
N ALA A 487 26.31 14.98 5.94
CA ALA A 487 27.64 14.76 6.52
C ALA A 487 28.42 13.69 5.74
N ALA A 488 29.70 13.50 6.04
CA ALA A 488 30.44 12.36 5.52
C ALA A 488 30.00 11.06 6.23
N ALA A 489 30.12 9.92 5.56
CA ALA A 489 29.95 8.63 6.22
C ALA A 489 30.96 8.45 7.36
N GLU A 490 30.49 7.99 8.51
CA GLU A 490 31.32 7.69 9.67
C GLU A 490 31.36 6.18 9.90
N HIS A 491 32.53 5.65 10.18
CA HIS A 491 32.74 4.23 10.46
C HIS A 491 33.44 4.06 11.80
N TYR A 492 32.84 3.27 12.69
CA TYR A 492 33.39 2.96 14.00
C TYR A 492 34.01 1.57 14.00
N ALA A 493 35.08 1.40 14.80
CA ALA A 493 35.75 0.11 14.98
C ALA A 493 34.84 -0.99 15.56
N SER A 494 33.71 -0.61 16.17
CA SER A 494 32.69 -1.56 16.65
C SER A 494 31.89 -2.25 15.55
N GLY A 495 32.02 -1.82 14.28
CA GLY A 495 31.17 -2.28 13.18
C GLY A 495 29.91 -1.44 12.98
N ILE A 496 29.77 -0.33 13.71
CA ILE A 496 28.70 0.65 13.49
C ILE A 496 29.13 1.64 12.41
N ALA A 497 28.21 2.00 11.52
CA ALA A 497 28.40 3.07 10.55
C ALA A 497 27.24 4.06 10.58
N LEU A 498 27.52 5.35 10.38
CA LEU A 498 26.50 6.37 10.13
C LEU A 498 26.59 6.72 8.65
N LEU A 499 25.58 6.35 7.88
CA LEU A 499 25.56 6.51 6.44
C LEU A 499 24.50 7.55 6.07
N PRO A 500 24.92 8.79 5.74
CA PRO A 500 24.04 9.74 5.08
C PRO A 500 23.54 9.13 3.78
N LEU A 501 22.22 9.13 3.56
CA LEU A 501 21.61 8.43 2.45
C LEU A 501 20.46 9.24 1.84
N TRP A 502 20.60 9.57 0.56
CA TRP A 502 19.63 10.35 -0.21
C TRP A 502 19.59 9.94 -1.68
N PRO A 503 18.52 10.29 -2.43
CA PRO A 503 18.50 10.14 -3.88
C PRO A 503 19.76 10.73 -4.52
N GLY A 504 20.48 9.91 -5.29
CA GLY A 504 21.75 10.27 -5.93
C GLY A 504 23.01 10.15 -5.05
N HIS A 505 22.87 9.87 -3.75
CA HIS A 505 23.97 9.71 -2.79
C HIS A 505 23.86 8.36 -2.08
N THR A 506 24.12 7.27 -2.81
CA THR A 506 23.94 5.89 -2.32
C THR A 506 25.24 5.06 -2.32
N ALA A 507 26.34 5.64 -2.78
CA ALA A 507 27.63 4.95 -2.94
C ALA A 507 28.20 4.41 -1.63
N ASP A 508 28.04 5.13 -0.52
CA ASP A 508 28.54 4.71 0.79
C ASP A 508 27.79 3.47 1.31
N LEU A 509 26.49 3.34 1.00
CA LEU A 509 25.71 2.14 1.33
C LEU A 509 26.23 0.92 0.56
N SER A 510 26.39 1.05 -0.76
CA SER A 510 26.91 -0.05 -1.59
C SER A 510 28.32 -0.46 -1.15
N THR A 511 29.19 0.53 -0.86
CA THR A 511 30.54 0.28 -0.36
C THR A 511 30.52 -0.43 0.99
N TRP A 512 29.70 0.04 1.93
CA TRP A 512 29.59 -0.58 3.25
C TRP A 512 29.08 -2.02 3.16
N LEU A 513 28.04 -2.30 2.37
CA LEU A 513 27.53 -3.66 2.15
C LEU A 513 28.60 -4.56 1.53
N HIS A 514 29.21 -4.14 0.43
CA HIS A 514 30.23 -4.92 -0.26
C HIS A 514 31.43 -5.23 0.64
N THR A 515 31.97 -4.22 1.33
CA THR A 515 33.12 -4.40 2.23
C THR A 515 32.81 -5.35 3.37
N ASN A 516 31.65 -5.23 4.02
CA ASN A 516 31.32 -6.10 5.14
C ASN A 516 31.06 -7.55 4.69
N ILE A 517 30.36 -7.77 3.57
CA ILE A 517 30.13 -9.13 3.07
C ILE A 517 31.46 -9.77 2.63
N SER A 518 32.32 -9.02 1.93
CA SER A 518 33.60 -9.53 1.39
C SER A 518 34.66 -9.77 2.48
N THR A 519 34.80 -8.85 3.44
CA THR A 519 35.81 -8.96 4.51
C THR A 519 35.53 -10.16 5.41
N THR A 520 34.24 -10.43 5.66
CA THR A 520 33.83 -11.57 6.47
C THR A 520 34.05 -12.91 5.75
N TRP A 521 34.05 -12.92 4.41
CA TRP A 521 34.28 -14.13 3.63
C TRP A 521 35.30 -13.92 2.48
N PRO A 522 36.61 -13.85 2.78
CA PRO A 522 37.63 -13.54 1.78
C PRO A 522 37.65 -14.53 0.61
N GLU A 523 37.34 -15.81 0.88
CA GLU A 523 37.28 -16.88 -0.11
C GLU A 523 36.19 -16.66 -1.17
N ALA A 524 35.15 -15.88 -0.84
CA ALA A 524 34.11 -15.49 -1.79
C ALA A 524 34.60 -14.45 -2.81
N SER A 525 35.66 -13.68 -2.51
CA SER A 525 36.11 -12.57 -3.35
C SER A 525 37.04 -12.99 -4.50
N THR A 526 37.50 -14.24 -4.50
CA THR A 526 38.31 -14.82 -5.58
C THR A 526 37.38 -15.45 -6.62
N PRO A 527 37.32 -14.93 -7.87
CA PRO A 527 36.59 -15.62 -8.93
C PRO A 527 37.18 -17.02 -9.09
N SER A 528 36.31 -18.04 -9.06
CA SER A 528 36.74 -19.39 -9.43
C SER A 528 37.30 -19.35 -10.86
N PRO A 529 38.49 -19.93 -11.11
CA PRO A 529 39.13 -19.90 -12.41
C PRO A 529 38.34 -20.60 -13.51
#